data_AF-A0A9D4FLU9-F1
#
_entry.id   AF-A0A9D4FLU9-F1
#
_cell.length_a   1.000
_cell.length_b   1.000
_cell.length_c   1.000
_cell.angle_alpha   90.00
_cell.angle_beta   90.00
_cell.angle_gamma   90.00
#
_symmetry.space_group_name_H-M   'P 1'
#
loop_
_entity.id
_entity.type
_entity.pdbx_description
1 polymer ?
#
loop_
_entity_poly.entity_id
_entity_poly.type
_entity_poly.pdbx_seq_one_letter_code
_entity_poly.pdbx_strand_id
1 'polypeptide(L)'
;MTLLLLLDFQQFAIVTQYVSGGSLFSLLHEQKRLLDIHSKLIIATDVARGMKYLHTLPQPIIHRDLNSQNILLEENGRAIVADFGGSRLYSQIRRAAFPEI
;
A
#
# COMPACT_ATOMS: atom_id res chain seq x y z
N MET A 1 -40.04 -1.30 9.68
CA MET A 1 -39.82 -1.58 11.12
C MET A 1 -39.32 -3.02 11.21
N THR A 2 -38.04 -3.37 11.27
CA THR A 2 -36.93 -2.77 12.05
C THR A 2 -35.53 -3.15 11.51
N LEU A 3 -35.40 -3.84 10.36
CA LEU A 3 -34.09 -4.41 9.92
C LEU A 3 -33.28 -3.60 8.90
N LEU A 4 -33.85 -2.55 8.29
CA LEU A 4 -33.13 -1.68 7.34
C LEU A 4 -32.39 -0.49 8.00
N LEU A 5 -32.46 -0.37 9.34
CA LEU A 5 -31.85 0.72 10.11
C LEU A 5 -30.54 0.31 10.82
N LEU A 6 -29.96 -0.86 10.52
CA LEU A 6 -28.67 -1.30 11.06
C LEU A 6 -27.51 -1.12 10.05
N LEU A 7 -27.64 -0.21 9.09
CA LEU A 7 -26.44 0.39 8.52
C LEU A 7 -25.95 1.39 9.56
N ASP A 8 -25.00 0.95 10.39
CA ASP A 8 -24.22 1.85 11.23
C ASP A 8 -23.73 3.01 10.36
N PHE A 9 -24.33 4.20 10.54
CA PHE A 9 -23.94 5.44 9.86
C PHE A 9 -22.55 5.96 10.33
N GLN A 10 -21.72 5.07 10.87
CA GLN A 10 -20.38 5.30 11.42
C GLN A 10 -19.30 4.50 10.65
N GLN A 11 -19.62 3.92 9.49
CA GLN A 11 -18.62 3.22 8.67
C GLN A 11 -17.98 4.18 7.68
N PHE A 12 -16.73 4.54 7.92
CA PHE A 12 -15.90 5.25 6.95
C PHE A 12 -15.36 4.26 5.92
N ALA A 13 -15.47 4.60 4.64
CA ALA A 13 -14.91 3.83 3.54
C ALA A 13 -13.93 4.70 2.73
N ILE A 14 -12.89 4.07 2.20
CA ILE A 14 -11.96 4.70 1.25
C ILE A 14 -12.16 4.06 -0.11
N VAL A 15 -12.48 4.87 -1.11
CA VAL A 15 -12.61 4.42 -2.50
C VAL A 15 -11.27 4.67 -3.21
N THR A 16 -10.69 3.62 -3.78
CA THR A 16 -9.43 3.68 -4.54
C THR A 16 -9.59 2.94 -5.87
N GLN A 17 -8.57 3.07 -6.73
CA GLN A 17 -8.53 2.29 -7.97
C GLN A 17 -8.56 0.78 -7.66
N TYR A 18 -9.32 0.03 -8.45
CA TYR A 18 -9.34 -1.43 -8.35
C TYR A 18 -8.15 -2.03 -9.09
N VAL A 19 -7.44 -2.96 -8.45
CA VAL A 19 -6.30 -3.70 -9.02
C VAL A 19 -6.62 -5.19 -8.97
N SER A 20 -6.84 -5.79 -10.14
CA SER A 20 -7.46 -7.13 -10.28
C SER A 20 -6.54 -8.30 -9.94
N GLY A 21 -5.22 -8.14 -9.96
CA GLY A 21 -4.27 -9.24 -9.75
C GLY A 21 -4.02 -9.59 -8.27
N GLY A 22 -4.70 -8.94 -7.34
CA GLY A 22 -4.57 -9.18 -5.90
C GLY A 22 -3.21 -8.77 -5.34
N SER A 23 -2.86 -9.30 -4.17
CA SER A 23 -1.61 -8.97 -3.49
C SER A 23 -0.45 -9.89 -3.92
N LEU A 24 0.78 -9.39 -3.81
CA LEU A 24 1.99 -10.19 -3.98
C LEU A 24 2.06 -11.33 -2.95
N PHE A 25 1.53 -11.11 -1.74
CA PHE A 25 1.40 -12.15 -0.73
C PHE A 25 0.57 -13.34 -1.25
N SER A 26 -0.62 -13.06 -1.80
CA SER A 26 -1.51 -14.06 -2.38
C SER A 26 -0.83 -14.83 -3.51
N LEU A 27 -0.12 -14.13 -4.39
CA LEU A 27 0.64 -14.77 -5.47
C LEU A 27 1.70 -15.75 -4.96
N LEU A 28 2.47 -15.35 -3.93
CA LEU A 28 3.61 -16.11 -3.43
C LEU A 28 3.22 -17.24 -2.47
N HIS A 29 2.22 -17.04 -1.60
CA HIS A 29 1.92 -17.94 -0.49
C HIS A 29 0.65 -18.76 -0.71
N GLU A 30 -0.40 -18.15 -1.28
CA GLU A 30 -1.69 -18.82 -1.49
C GLU A 30 -1.67 -19.58 -2.81
N GLN A 31 -1.27 -18.91 -3.90
CA GLN A 31 -1.16 -19.51 -5.23
C GLN A 31 0.16 -20.27 -5.42
N LYS A 32 1.15 -20.04 -4.54
CA LYS A 32 2.48 -20.67 -4.58
C LYS A 32 3.17 -20.52 -5.94
N ARG A 33 2.94 -19.40 -6.64
CA ARG A 33 3.51 -19.18 -7.97
C ARG A 33 4.99 -18.85 -7.85
N LEU A 34 5.81 -19.56 -8.62
CA LEU A 34 7.22 -19.24 -8.76
C LEU A 34 7.40 -18.08 -9.74
N LEU A 35 8.00 -17.00 -9.26
CA LEU A 35 8.42 -15.88 -10.08
C LEU A 35 9.81 -16.14 -10.65
N ASP A 36 9.96 -15.93 -11.96
CA ASP A 36 11.28 -15.88 -12.57
C ASP A 36 12.03 -14.61 -12.14
N ILE A 37 13.32 -14.54 -12.47
CA ILE A 37 14.16 -13.40 -12.09
C ILE A 37 13.68 -12.08 -12.72
N HIS A 38 13.11 -12.15 -13.93
CA HIS A 38 12.66 -10.97 -14.66
C HIS A 38 11.43 -10.34 -14.00
N SER A 39 10.41 -11.13 -13.66
CA SER A 39 9.24 -10.68 -12.91
C SER A 39 9.63 -10.14 -11.53
N LYS A 40 10.56 -10.80 -10.82
CA LYS A 40 11.06 -10.29 -9.53
C LYS A 40 11.68 -8.89 -9.68
N LEU A 41 12.49 -8.69 -10.70
CA LEU A 41 13.13 -7.39 -10.98
C LEU A 41 12.12 -6.31 -11.35
N ILE A 42 11.09 -6.64 -12.15
CA ILE A 42 10.00 -5.72 -12.47
C ILE A 42 9.28 -5.26 -11.20
N ILE A 43 8.82 -6.21 -10.39
CA ILE A 43 8.08 -5.93 -9.16
C ILE A 43 8.95 -5.10 -8.20
N ALA A 44 10.20 -5.50 -7.97
CA ALA A 44 11.11 -4.78 -7.09
C ALA A 44 11.39 -3.35 -7.57
N THR A 45 11.56 -3.16 -8.89
CA THR A 45 11.78 -1.85 -9.50
C THR A 45 10.56 -0.95 -9.32
N ASP A 46 9.36 -1.48 -9.50
CA ASP A 46 8.12 -0.72 -9.38
C ASP A 46 7.86 -0.31 -7.93
N VAL A 47 8.04 -1.22 -6.98
CA VAL A 47 7.97 -0.91 -5.55
C VAL A 47 8.99 0.16 -5.18
N ALA A 48 10.25 0.04 -5.64
CA ALA A 48 11.27 1.03 -5.39
C ALA A 48 10.93 2.41 -5.97
N ARG A 49 10.34 2.45 -7.18
CA ARG A 49 9.85 3.70 -7.80
C ARG A 49 8.70 4.32 -7.01
N GLY A 50 7.74 3.52 -6.55
CA GLY A 50 6.64 3.98 -5.71
C GLY A 50 7.14 4.55 -4.39
N MET A 51 8.04 3.86 -3.71
CA MET A 51 8.65 4.35 -2.47
C MET A 51 9.49 5.60 -2.67
N LYS A 52 10.28 5.66 -3.75
CA LYS A 52 11.03 6.87 -4.12
C LYS A 52 10.07 8.04 -4.30
N TYR A 53 8.98 7.85 -5.04
CA TYR A 53 7.98 8.90 -5.26
C TYR A 53 7.48 9.46 -3.93
N LEU A 54 6.99 8.61 -3.02
CA LEU A 54 6.49 9.02 -1.69
C LEU A 54 7.52 9.81 -0.88
N HIS A 55 8.77 9.36 -0.89
CA HIS A 55 9.86 9.97 -0.13
C HIS A 55 10.36 11.29 -0.74
N THR A 56 10.12 11.53 -2.04
CA THR A 56 10.54 12.75 -2.74
C THR A 56 9.47 13.84 -2.81
N LEU A 57 8.28 13.60 -2.27
CA LEU A 57 7.23 14.63 -2.19
C LEU A 57 7.69 15.83 -1.34
N PRO A 58 7.19 17.05 -1.60
CA PRO A 58 7.50 18.23 -0.79
C PRO A 58 7.23 18.04 0.70
N GLN A 59 6.20 17.25 1.03
CA GLN A 59 6.02 16.66 2.36
C GLN A 59 6.18 15.13 2.23
N PRO A 60 7.37 14.59 2.54
CA PRO A 60 7.63 13.17 2.38
C PRO A 60 6.66 12.32 3.21
N ILE A 61 6.13 11.27 2.59
CA ILE A 61 5.25 10.29 3.24
C ILE A 61 6.06 9.05 3.57
N ILE A 62 6.07 8.66 4.84
CA ILE A 62 6.66 7.39 5.28
C ILE A 62 5.55 6.34 5.34
N HIS A 63 5.69 5.28 4.53
CA HIS A 63 4.67 4.22 4.42
C HIS A 63 4.43 3.47 5.74
N ARG A 64 5.53 3.12 6.42
CA ARG A 64 5.62 2.38 7.70
C ARG A 64 5.09 0.94 7.72
N ASP A 65 4.33 0.52 6.72
CA ASP A 65 3.86 -0.86 6.60
C ASP A 65 4.10 -1.47 5.20
N LEU A 66 5.33 -1.35 4.70
CA LEU A 66 5.68 -1.91 3.39
C LEU A 66 5.96 -3.41 3.51
N ASN A 67 5.03 -4.23 3.04
CA ASN A 67 5.12 -5.69 3.06
C ASN A 67 4.40 -6.28 1.83
N SER A 68 4.47 -7.61 1.62
CA SER A 68 3.90 -8.25 0.41
C SER A 68 2.36 -8.22 0.32
N GLN A 69 1.64 -8.03 1.43
CA GLN A 69 0.18 -7.84 1.39
C GLN A 69 -0.18 -6.46 0.82
N ASN A 70 0.68 -5.48 1.08
CA ASN A 70 0.54 -4.09 0.66
C ASN A 70 1.21 -3.79 -0.69
N ILE A 71 1.58 -4.82 -1.45
CA ILE A 71 1.97 -4.72 -2.85
C ILE A 71 0.89 -5.38 -3.70
N LEU A 72 0.16 -4.59 -4.50
CA LEU A 72 -0.85 -5.10 -5.42
C LEU A 72 -0.26 -5.32 -6.81
N LEU A 73 -0.79 -6.30 -7.53
CA LEU A 73 -0.32 -6.68 -8.87
C LEU A 73 -1.38 -6.41 -9.92
N GLU A 74 -0.97 -5.75 -11.01
CA GLU A 74 -1.79 -5.60 -12.21
C GLU A 74 -1.68 -6.83 -13.11
N GLU A 75 -2.65 -7.02 -14.03
CA GLU A 75 -2.66 -8.14 -14.99
C GLU A 75 -1.44 -8.16 -15.92
N ASN A 76 -0.87 -6.99 -16.20
CA ASN A 76 0.35 -6.82 -17.00
C ASN A 76 1.65 -7.16 -16.23
N GLY A 77 1.55 -7.63 -14.98
CA GLY A 77 2.70 -8.00 -14.13
C GLY A 77 3.41 -6.81 -13.46
N ARG A 78 2.81 -5.62 -13.47
CA ARG A 78 3.32 -4.42 -12.78
C ARG A 78 2.87 -4.42 -11.33
N ALA A 79 3.65 -3.78 -10.47
CA ALA A 79 3.39 -3.72 -9.03
C ALA A 79 3.06 -2.31 -8.54
N ILE A 80 2.14 -2.21 -7.58
CA ILE A 80 1.67 -0.95 -7.00
C ILE A 80 1.78 -1.06 -5.48
N VAL A 81 2.35 -0.02 -4.85
CA VAL A 81 2.36 0.12 -3.39
C VAL A 81 0.99 0.59 -2.92
N ALA A 82 0.40 -0.11 -1.96
CA ALA A 82 -0.95 0.11 -1.45
C ALA A 82 -0.99 0.14 0.08
N ASP A 83 -2.16 0.46 0.63
CA ASP A 83 -2.44 0.62 2.06
C ASP A 83 -1.58 1.66 2.78
N PHE A 84 -2.10 2.89 2.78
CA PHE A 84 -1.51 4.03 3.47
C PHE A 84 -2.13 4.28 4.85
N GLY A 85 -2.93 3.36 5.41
CA GLY A 85 -3.60 3.56 6.71
C GLY A 85 -2.60 3.76 7.86
N GLY A 86 -1.46 3.07 7.77
CA GLY A 86 -0.32 3.24 8.68
C GLY A 86 0.61 4.39 8.34
N SER A 87 0.43 5.13 7.24
CA SER A 87 1.40 6.12 6.76
C SER A 87 1.40 7.40 7.60
N ARG A 88 2.53 8.11 7.59
CA ARG A 88 2.65 9.44 8.24
C ARG A 88 3.50 10.39 7.40
N LEU A 89 3.21 11.67 7.53
CA LEU A 89 4.10 12.71 7.03
C LEU A 89 5.38 12.71 7.86
N TYR A 90 6.53 12.85 7.20
CA TYR A 90 7.82 12.93 7.86
C TYR A 90 7.88 14.08 8.88
N SER A 91 7.24 15.21 8.57
CA SER A 91 7.14 16.36 9.49
C SER A 91 6.43 16.03 10.81
N GLN A 92 5.38 15.20 10.77
CA GLN A 92 4.66 14.73 11.95
C GLN A 92 5.55 13.82 12.81
N ILE A 93 6.30 12.91 12.17
CA ILE A 93 7.26 12.04 12.85
C ILE A 93 8.36 12.88 13.50
N ARG A 94 8.93 13.83 12.75
CA ARG A 94 9.99 14.72 13.24
C ARG A 94 9.52 15.53 14.45
N ARG A 95 8.32 16.12 14.39
CA ARG A 95 7.75 16.90 15.49
C ARG A 95 7.46 16.04 16.72
N ALA A 96 7.01 14.80 16.53
CA ALA A 96 6.78 13.88 17.65
C ALA A 96 8.09 13.41 18.30
N ALA A 97 9.14 13.18 17.50
CA ALA A 97 10.45 12.73 17.99
C ALA A 97 11.29 13.87 18.59
N PHE A 98 11.13 15.10 18.08
CA PHE A 98 11.88 16.28 18.50
C PHE A 98 10.92 17.49 18.59
N PRO A 99 10.16 17.63 19.71
CA PRO A 99 9.14 18.66 19.84
C PRO A 99 9.67 20.09 19.98
N GLU A 100 10.94 20.26 20.32
CA GLU A 100 11.58 21.55 20.65
C GLU A 100 12.61 22.05 19.61
N ILE A 101 12.66 21.43 18.42
CA ILE A 101 13.50 21.87 17.28
C ILE A 101 12.62 22.20 16.05
#